data_AF-A0A535Y3Z9-F1
#
_entry.id   AF-A0A535Y3Z9-F1
#
_cell.length_a   1.000
_cell.length_b   1.000
_cell.length_c   1.000
_cell.angle_alpha   90.00
_cell.angle_beta   90.00
_cell.angle_gamma   90.00
#
_symmetry.space_group_name_H-M   'P 1'
#
loop_
_entity.id
_entity.type
_entity.pdbx_description
1 polymer ?
#
loop_
_entity_poly.entity_id
_entity_poly.type
_entity_poly.pdbx_seq_one_letter_code
_entity_poly.pdbx_strand_id
1 'polypeptide(L)' 'MPESLPVGCTLPTNGAAADPAAIGALAQTAEDLGFDSVWISDHVVIPEHISSAYPYSPDGRFPTLPTQAYLEP' A
#
# COMPACT_ATOMS: atom_id res chain seq x y z
N MET A 1 16.76 -20.08 23.37
CA MET A 1 16.57 -18.70 22.88
C MET A 1 15.13 -18.60 22.44
N PRO A 2 14.34 -17.60 22.86
CA PRO A 2 13.06 -17.38 22.21
C PRO A 2 13.33 -17.13 20.72
N GLU A 3 12.54 -17.75 19.87
CA GLU A 3 12.52 -17.48 18.44
C GLU A 3 12.27 -15.99 18.17
N SER A 4 12.98 -15.42 17.19
CA SER A 4 12.82 -14.02 16.79
C SER A 4 11.41 -13.80 16.25
N LEU A 5 10.76 -12.70 16.64
CA LEU A 5 9.45 -12.33 16.13
C LEU A 5 9.60 -11.85 14.67
N PRO A 6 8.95 -12.49 13.68
CA PRO A 6 9.05 -12.03 12.31
C PRO A 6 8.36 -10.68 12.13
N VAL A 7 8.99 -9.78 11.38
CA VAL A 7 8.47 -8.43 11.10
C VAL A 7 8.40 -8.21 9.61
N GLY A 8 7.24 -7.75 9.12
CA GLY A 8 7.02 -7.39 7.72
C GLY A 8 6.69 -5.91 7.54
N CYS A 9 6.74 -5.45 6.28
CA CYS A 9 6.37 -4.07 5.92
C CYS A 9 5.45 -4.04 4.69
N THR A 10 4.66 -2.97 4.56
CA THR A 10 3.82 -2.73 3.38
C THR A 10 4.55 -1.83 2.38
N LEU A 11 4.40 -2.10 1.08
CA LEU A 11 4.97 -1.27 0.02
C LEU A 11 3.95 -0.21 -0.45
N PRO A 12 4.40 1.00 -0.80
CA PRO A 12 3.51 2.08 -1.18
C PRO A 12 3.07 1.96 -2.65
N THR A 13 2.04 1.17 -2.91
CA THR A 13 1.52 0.93 -4.28
C THR A 13 0.50 1.95 -4.76
N ASN A 14 0.17 2.97 -3.96
CA ASN A 14 -0.83 3.97 -4.26
C ASN A 14 -0.22 5.38 -4.30
N GLY A 15 -0.61 6.19 -5.30
CA GLY A 15 -0.21 7.58 -5.43
C GLY A 15 1.16 7.76 -6.08
N ALA A 16 1.89 8.81 -5.71
CA ALA A 16 3.14 9.19 -6.38
C ALA A 16 4.27 8.15 -6.26
N ALA A 17 4.17 7.22 -5.31
CA ALA A 17 5.13 6.15 -5.09
C ALA A 17 4.77 4.85 -5.82
N ALA A 18 3.64 4.81 -6.55
CA ALA A 18 3.18 3.69 -7.37
C ALA A 18 4.01 3.54 -8.67
N ASP A 19 5.33 3.44 -8.51
CA ASP A 19 6.29 3.27 -9.61
C ASP A 19 6.99 1.89 -9.48
N PRO A 20 7.01 1.07 -10.54
CA PRO A 20 7.59 -0.28 -10.48
C PRO A 20 9.06 -0.31 -10.04
N ALA A 21 9.87 0.66 -10.48
CA ALA A 21 11.29 0.69 -10.14
C ALA A 21 11.49 1.10 -8.67
N ALA A 22 10.73 2.08 -8.18
CA ALA A 22 10.74 2.49 -6.78
C ALA A 22 10.28 1.36 -5.86
N ILE A 23 9.22 0.63 -6.23
CA ILE A 23 8.69 -0.50 -5.45
C ILE A 23 9.69 -1.65 -5.42
N GLY A 24 10.33 -1.98 -6.54
CA GLY A 24 11.39 -2.98 -6.58
C GLY A 24 12.58 -2.60 -5.69
N ALA A 25 13.01 -1.34 -5.71
CA ALA A 25 14.09 -0.86 -4.85
C ALA A 25 13.74 -0.91 -3.36
N LEU A 26 12.50 -0.57 -2.99
CA LEU A 26 12.00 -0.68 -1.62
C LEU A 26 11.93 -2.13 -1.14
N ALA A 27 11.49 -3.06 -2.00
CA ALA A 27 11.47 -4.48 -1.67
C ALA A 27 12.88 -5.02 -1.41
N GLN A 28 13.86 -4.69 -2.27
CA GLN A 28 15.25 -5.08 -2.07
C GLN A 28 15.82 -4.50 -0.78
N THR A 29 15.48 -3.24 -0.47
CA THR A 29 15.91 -2.60 0.77
C THR A 29 15.32 -3.29 2.01
N ALA A 30 14.06 -3.73 1.94
CA ALA A 30 13.42 -4.46 3.03
C ALA A 30 14.13 -5.81 3.29
N GLU A 31 14.52 -6.53 2.23
CA GLU A 31 15.33 -7.75 2.33
C GLU A 31 16.69 -7.47 2.99
N ASP A 32 17.41 -6.43 2.54
CA ASP A 32 18.72 -6.06 3.09
C ASP A 32 18.67 -5.67 4.58
N LEU A 33 17.54 -5.12 5.02
CA LEU A 33 17.27 -4.76 6.42
C LEU A 33 16.79 -5.94 7.27
N GLY A 34 16.53 -7.11 6.66
CA GLY A 34 16.12 -8.33 7.36
C GLY A 34 14.63 -8.39 7.71
N PHE A 35 13.76 -7.67 6.98
CA PHE A 35 12.33 -7.90 7.08
C PHE A 35 11.97 -9.28 6.52
N ASP A 36 11.11 -10.01 7.23
CA ASP A 36 10.70 -11.37 6.84
C ASP A 36 9.72 -11.38 5.66
N SER A 37 9.00 -10.29 5.44
CA SER A 37 7.97 -10.21 4.39
C SER A 37 7.67 -8.80 3.95
N VAL A 38 7.29 -8.66 2.68
CA VAL A 38 6.70 -7.46 2.09
C VAL A 38 5.26 -7.73 1.67
N TRP A 39 4.39 -6.74 1.84
CA TRP A 39 2.96 -6.87 1.57
C TRP A 39 2.48 -5.74 0.66
N ILE A 40 1.56 -6.03 -0.24
CA ILE A 40 0.85 -5.05 -1.07
C ILE A 40 -0.65 -5.22 -0.91
N SER A 41 -1.38 -4.11 -0.99
CA SER A 41 -2.84 -4.13 -1.09
C SER A 41 -3.26 -4.19 -2.54
N ASP A 42 -4.30 -4.96 -2.84
CA ASP A 42 -4.94 -5.05 -4.14
C ASP A 42 -6.39 -4.55 -4.06
N HIS A 43 -6.85 -3.78 -5.05
CA HIS A 43 -8.21 -3.24 -5.16
C HIS A 43 -8.80 -3.52 -6.55
N VAL A 44 -9.62 -4.56 -6.65
CA VAL A 44 -10.35 -4.90 -7.90
C VAL A 44 -11.19 -3.73 -8.44
N VAL A 45 -11.74 -2.88 -7.56
CA VAL A 45 -12.56 -1.73 -7.96
C VAL A 45 -12.35 -0.57 -6.98
N ILE A 46 -12.17 0.63 -7.53
CA ILE A 46 -12.34 1.90 -6.81
C ILE A 46 -13.60 2.59 -7.37
N PRO A 47 -14.66 2.80 -6.55
CA PRO A 47 -15.89 3.41 -7.03
C PRO A 47 -15.67 4.86 -7.48
N GLU A 48 -16.19 5.21 -8.66
CA GLU A 48 -16.14 6.58 -9.16
C GLU A 48 -17.00 7.55 -8.33
N HIS A 49 -18.13 7.03 -7.82
CA HIS A 49 -19.07 7.80 -7.01
C HIS A 49 -19.35 7.07 -5.68
N ILE A 50 -19.13 7.78 -4.57
CA ILE A 50 -19.40 7.30 -3.20
C ILE A 50 -20.36 8.29 -2.55
N SER A 51 -21.57 7.83 -2.20
CA SER A 51 -22.62 8.66 -1.58
C SER A 51 -22.60 8.61 -0.06
N SER A 52 -21.97 7.60 0.53
CA SER A 52 -21.79 7.45 1.97
C SER A 52 -20.59 8.27 2.46
N ALA A 53 -20.67 8.80 3.69
CA ALA A 53 -19.54 9.42 4.33
C ALA A 53 -18.50 8.37 4.73
N TYR A 54 -17.24 8.58 4.35
CA TYR A 54 -16.13 7.72 4.76
C TYR A 54 -15.80 7.96 6.24
N PRO A 55 -15.89 6.94 7.11
CA PRO A 55 -15.86 7.13 8.56
C PRO A 55 -14.47 7.51 9.11
N TYR A 56 -13.42 7.35 8.29
CA TYR A 56 -12.03 7.56 8.69
C TYR A 56 -11.40 8.85 8.14
N SER A 57 -12.19 9.73 7.51
CA SER A 57 -11.74 11.05 7.08
C SER A 57 -12.59 12.16 7.74
N PRO A 58 -11.98 13.25 8.26
CA PRO A 58 -12.71 14.37 8.85
C PRO A 58 -13.74 15.03 7.91
N ASP A 59 -13.46 15.03 6.61
CA ASP A 59 -14.34 15.58 5.57
C ASP A 59 -15.28 14.53 4.95
N GLY A 60 -15.25 13.29 5.46
CA GLY A 60 -16.05 12.18 4.97
C GLY A 60 -15.66 11.67 3.58
N ARG A 61 -14.52 12.08 3.02
CA ARG A 61 -14.09 11.65 1.67
C ARG A 61 -13.22 10.40 1.74
N PHE A 62 -13.43 9.46 0.81
CA PHE A 62 -12.52 8.34 0.59
C PHE A 62 -11.18 8.87 0.04
N PRO A 63 -10.02 8.47 0.60
CA PRO A 63 -8.74 9.10 0.30
C PRO A 63 -8.15 8.74 -1.06
N THR A 64 -8.59 7.64 -1.68
CA THR A 64 -8.08 7.22 -2.99
C THR A 64 -9.03 7.66 -4.09
N LEU A 65 -8.51 8.41 -5.06
CA LEU A 65 -9.27 8.79 -6.24
C LEU A 65 -9.35 7.63 -7.25
N PRO A 66 -10.44 7.49 -8.01
CA PRO A 66 -10.57 6.46 -9.06
C PRO A 66 -9.50 6.55 -10.15
N THR A 67 -8.98 7.75 -10.38
CA THR A 67 -7.94 8.04 -11.39
C THR A 67 -6.53 8.09 -10.80
N GLN A 68 -6.37 7.79 -9.51
CA GLN A 68 -5.06 7.81 -8.87
C GLN A 68 -4.23 6.63 -9.39
N ALA A 69 -2.92 6.84 -9.56
CA ALA A 69 -2.01 5.75 -9.88
C ALA A 69 -2.06 4.70 -8.77
N TYR A 70 -2.36 3.47 -9.16
CA TYR A 70 -2.37 2.32 -8.28
C TYR A 70 -1.62 1.19 -9.00
N LEU A 71 -0.48 0.77 -8.44
CA LEU A 71 0.29 -0.34 -8.99
C LEU A 71 -0.18 -1.63 -8.35
N GLU A 72 -1.02 -2.35 -9.07
CA GLU A 72 -1.58 -3.63 -8.66
C GLU A 72 -0.88 -4.77 -9.44
N PRO A 73 -0.82 -5.98 -8.87
CA PRO A 73 -0.15 -7.13 -9.50
C PRO A 73 -0.78 -7.60 -10.82
#